data_AF-A0A7J3CAI2-F1
#
_entry.id   AF-A0A7J3CAI2-F1
#
_cell.length_a   1.000
_cell.length_b   1.000
_cell.length_c   1.000
_cell.angle_alpha   90.00
_cell.angle_beta   90.00
_cell.angle_gamma   90.00
#
_symmetry.space_group_name_H-M   'P 1'
#
loop_
_entity.id
_entity.type
_entity.pdbx_description
1 polymer ?
#
loop_
_entity_poly.entity_id
_entity_poly.type
_entity_poly.pdbx_seq_one_letter_code
_entity_poly.pdbx_strand_id
1 'polypeptide(L)'
;VSTGISDIDRAKTIKELHNLMTDHITNKEEFFLNNFYAPGHVPILASRGLDIRRGHTELVAHLAELADLPKSMVIAEMLGEGKSLDRRKAELYASSHNLIFLEGNEIIKE
;
A
#
# COMPACT_ATOMS: atom_id res chain seq x y z
N VAL A 1 -18.44 -3.96 7.03
CA VAL A 1 -17.78 -5.26 6.75
C VAL A 1 -18.45 -6.33 7.58
N SER A 2 -18.31 -7.61 7.24
CA SER A 2 -18.75 -8.71 8.12
C SER A 2 -17.66 -9.00 9.15
N THR A 3 -16.85 -10.02 8.96
CA THR A 3 -15.70 -10.33 9.82
C THR A 3 -14.50 -9.42 9.53
N GLY A 4 -14.42 -8.82 8.35
CA GLY A 4 -13.34 -7.91 7.96
C GLY A 4 -12.17 -8.59 7.24
N ILE A 5 -12.09 -9.93 7.22
CA ILE A 5 -10.93 -10.66 6.67
C ILE A 5 -11.11 -11.10 5.21
N SER A 6 -12.35 -11.26 4.75
CA SER A 6 -12.62 -11.66 3.37
C SER A 6 -12.06 -10.64 2.37
N ASP A 7 -11.78 -11.07 1.13
CA ASP A 7 -11.25 -10.16 0.11
C ASP A 7 -12.20 -8.99 -0.15
N ILE A 8 -13.52 -9.25 -0.16
CA ILE A 8 -14.56 -8.24 -0.31
C ILE A 8 -14.52 -7.25 0.85
N ASP A 9 -14.40 -7.73 2.08
CA ASP A 9 -14.35 -6.87 3.26
C ASP A 9 -13.05 -6.04 3.28
N ARG A 10 -11.88 -6.65 3.04
CA ARG A 10 -10.60 -5.95 2.99
C ARG A 10 -10.58 -4.91 1.87
N ALA A 11 -11.06 -5.26 0.68
CA ALA A 11 -11.16 -4.34 -0.45
C ALA A 11 -12.08 -3.15 -0.12
N LYS A 12 -13.21 -3.39 0.56
CA LYS A 12 -14.09 -2.32 1.04
C LYS A 12 -13.35 -1.41 2.02
N THR A 13 -12.70 -1.96 3.04
CA THR A 13 -11.95 -1.17 4.02
C THR A 13 -10.84 -0.34 3.35
N ILE A 14 -10.06 -0.94 2.45
CA ILE A 14 -9.01 -0.25 1.68
C ILE A 14 -9.60 0.90 0.87
N LYS A 15 -10.71 0.68 0.17
CA LYS A 15 -11.37 1.70 -0.65
C LYS A 15 -11.86 2.88 0.19
N GLU A 16 -12.47 2.62 1.36
CA GLU A 16 -12.92 3.68 2.24
C GLU A 16 -11.75 4.45 2.87
N LEU A 17 -10.63 3.76 3.19
CA LEU A 17 -9.40 4.45 3.64
C LEU A 17 -8.82 5.33 2.53
N HIS A 18 -8.88 4.88 1.27
CA HIS A 18 -8.47 5.69 0.13
C HIS A 18 -9.31 6.97 0.00
N ASN A 19 -10.63 6.91 0.26
CA ASN A 19 -11.50 8.08 0.18
C ASN A 19 -11.04 9.22 1.12
N LEU A 20 -10.43 8.92 2.27
CA LEU A 20 -9.83 9.91 3.17
C LEU A 20 -8.66 10.67 2.53
N MET A 21 -8.01 10.08 1.52
CA MET A 21 -6.90 10.70 0.79
C MET A 21 -7.38 11.58 -0.37
N THR A 22 -8.68 11.62 -0.64
CA THR A 22 -9.31 12.46 -1.68
C THR A 22 -9.91 13.74 -1.08
N ASP A 23 -10.37 14.66 -1.92
CA ASP A 23 -11.02 15.91 -1.50
C ASP A 23 -12.54 15.79 -1.28
N HIS A 24 -13.10 14.59 -1.46
CA HIS A 24 -14.53 14.35 -1.31
C HIS A 24 -15.02 14.40 0.14
N ILE A 25 -14.10 14.30 1.11
CA ILE A 25 -14.41 14.27 2.54
C ILE A 25 -13.89 15.56 3.18
N THR A 26 -14.81 16.43 3.59
CA THR A 26 -14.49 17.71 4.23
C THR A 26 -13.92 17.52 5.63
N ASN A 27 -14.57 16.71 6.48
CA ASN A 27 -14.09 16.38 7.83
C ASN A 27 -13.53 14.95 7.88
N LYS A 28 -12.25 14.81 7.53
CA LYS A 28 -11.55 13.52 7.43
C LYS A 28 -11.42 12.82 8.78
N GLU A 29 -11.19 13.57 9.86
CA GLU A 29 -11.07 13.01 11.21
C GLU A 29 -12.39 12.41 11.67
N GLU A 30 -13.48 13.17 11.58
CA GLU A 30 -14.82 12.69 11.95
C GLU A 30 -15.23 11.50 11.10
N PHE A 31 -14.99 11.53 9.79
CA PHE A 31 -15.25 10.39 8.92
C PHE A 31 -14.47 9.16 9.38
N PHE A 32 -13.18 9.30 9.68
CA PHE A 32 -12.36 8.18 10.14
C PHE A 32 -12.88 7.59 11.45
N LEU A 33 -13.16 8.44 12.44
CA LEU A 33 -13.65 8.00 13.75
C LEU A 33 -15.04 7.35 13.70
N ASN A 34 -15.90 7.77 12.77
CA ASN A 34 -17.26 7.24 12.64
C ASN A 34 -17.36 5.97 11.78
N ASN A 35 -16.42 5.76 10.85
CA ASN A 35 -16.54 4.68 9.85
C ASN A 35 -15.54 3.53 10.04
N PHE A 36 -14.52 3.68 10.89
CA PHE A 36 -13.51 2.65 11.14
C PHE A 36 -13.45 2.27 12.62
N TYR A 37 -12.95 1.07 12.87
CA TYR A 37 -12.72 0.55 14.20
C TYR A 37 -11.37 -0.16 14.27
N ALA A 38 -10.81 -0.28 15.48
CA ALA A 38 -9.59 -1.00 15.74
C ALA A 38 -9.76 -1.92 16.97
N PRO A 39 -9.16 -3.13 16.98
CA PRO A 39 -8.33 -3.73 15.94
C PRO A 39 -9.12 -4.24 14.72
N GLY A 40 -8.43 -4.47 13.59
CA GLY A 40 -9.01 -4.96 12.35
C GLY A 40 -8.00 -5.71 11.48
N HIS A 41 -8.40 -6.11 10.27
CA HIS A 41 -7.62 -6.96 9.37
C HIS A 41 -6.80 -6.22 8.31
N VAL A 42 -6.93 -4.89 8.23
CA VAL A 42 -6.17 -4.04 7.31
C VAL A 42 -5.26 -3.14 8.15
N PRO A 43 -3.96 -3.47 8.29
CA PRO A 43 -3.02 -2.62 9.01
C PRO A 43 -2.73 -1.35 8.20
N ILE A 44 -2.62 -0.22 8.90
CA ILE A 44 -2.27 1.07 8.30
C ILE A 44 -0.81 1.37 8.61
N LEU A 45 -0.05 1.72 7.58
CA LEU A 45 1.35 2.13 7.68
C LEU A 45 1.47 3.59 7.23
N ALA A 46 2.28 4.37 7.95
CA ALA A 46 2.58 5.75 7.60
C ALA A 46 4.06 5.87 7.21
N SER A 47 4.31 6.47 6.03
CA SER A 47 5.66 6.78 5.57
C SER A 47 6.31 7.80 6.51
N ARG A 48 7.60 7.59 6.81
CA ARG A 48 8.43 8.54 7.56
C ARG A 48 9.26 9.46 6.68
N GLY A 49 9.18 9.32 5.36
CA GLY A 49 10.03 10.04 4.39
C GLY A 49 11.30 9.27 4.01
N LEU A 50 11.72 9.43 2.75
CA LEU A 50 12.88 8.73 2.16
C LEU A 50 14.24 9.15 2.73
N ASP A 51 14.28 10.33 3.34
CA ASP A 51 15.42 10.87 4.08
C ASP A 51 15.62 10.13 5.42
N ILE A 52 14.54 9.64 6.03
CA ILE A 52 14.58 8.92 7.32
C ILE A 52 14.72 7.40 7.12
N ARG A 53 13.95 6.83 6.20
CA ARG A 53 13.89 5.37 5.97
C ARG A 53 13.65 5.06 4.49
N ARG A 54 14.22 3.97 4.00
CA ARG A 54 14.06 3.51 2.62
C ARG A 54 13.45 2.11 2.56
N GLY A 55 12.33 1.91 3.25
CA GLY A 55 11.56 0.67 3.19
C GLY A 55 10.44 0.74 2.15
N HIS A 56 9.75 -0.37 1.94
CA HIS A 56 8.63 -0.44 0.99
C HIS A 56 7.57 0.64 1.25
N THR A 57 7.23 0.93 2.51
CA THR A 57 6.29 1.99 2.90
C THR A 57 6.68 3.36 2.34
N GLU A 58 7.95 3.75 2.48
CA GLU A 58 8.43 5.04 1.97
C GLU A 58 8.53 5.05 0.44
N LEU A 59 9.02 3.94 -0.15
CA LEU A 59 9.18 3.81 -1.60
C LEU A 59 7.85 3.89 -2.34
N VAL A 60 6.80 3.19 -1.89
CA VAL A 60 5.50 3.24 -2.58
C VAL A 60 4.78 4.57 -2.37
N ALA A 61 4.97 5.22 -1.21
CA ALA A 61 4.42 6.55 -0.98
C ALA A 61 5.07 7.59 -1.92
N HIS A 62 6.37 7.47 -2.18
CA HIS A 62 7.07 8.31 -3.13
C HIS A 62 6.70 7.97 -4.58
N LEU A 63 6.54 6.69 -4.92
CA LEU A 63 6.08 6.28 -6.25
C LEU A 63 4.70 6.87 -6.58
N ALA A 64 3.77 6.89 -5.62
CA ALA A 64 2.47 7.54 -5.79
C ALA A 64 2.60 9.05 -6.09
N GLU A 65 3.54 9.72 -5.42
CA GLU A 65 3.85 11.14 -5.65
C GLU A 65 4.39 11.40 -7.05
N LEU A 66 5.35 10.59 -7.50
CA LEU A 66 5.90 10.66 -8.86
C LEU A 66 4.82 10.45 -9.94
N ALA A 67 3.78 9.68 -9.62
CA ALA A 67 2.65 9.40 -10.50
C ALA A 67 1.49 10.41 -10.40
N ASP A 68 1.62 11.48 -9.60
CA ASP A 68 0.53 12.43 -9.29
C ASP A 68 -0.75 11.75 -8.77
N LEU A 69 -0.57 10.69 -7.95
CA LEU A 69 -1.64 9.94 -7.33
C LEU A 69 -1.71 10.22 -5.81
N PRO A 70 -2.89 10.05 -5.18
CA PRO A 70 -2.98 10.08 -3.73
C PRO A 70 -2.01 9.06 -3.11
N LYS A 71 -1.30 9.46 -2.04
CA LYS A 71 -0.34 8.60 -1.30
C LYS A 71 -1.06 7.50 -0.49
N SER A 72 -1.76 6.63 -1.20
CA SER A 72 -2.66 5.60 -0.69
C SER A 72 -2.37 4.30 -1.43
N MET A 73 -1.42 3.53 -0.89
CA MET A 73 -0.88 2.34 -1.55
C MET A 73 -1.16 1.09 -0.72
N VAL A 74 -1.42 -0.01 -1.42
CA VAL A 74 -1.54 -1.34 -0.81
C VAL A 74 -0.32 -2.16 -1.24
N ILE A 75 0.34 -2.79 -0.28
CA ILE A 75 1.48 -3.65 -0.52
C ILE A 75 1.27 -4.99 0.18
N ALA A 76 1.86 -6.04 -0.39
CA ALA A 76 1.97 -7.34 0.23
C ALA A 76 3.32 -7.95 -0.15
N GLU A 77 4.09 -8.38 0.84
CA GLU A 77 5.38 -9.01 0.60
C GLU A 77 5.21 -10.36 -0.11
N MET A 78 6.05 -10.59 -1.13
CA MET A 78 6.11 -11.89 -1.80
C MET A 78 6.89 -12.88 -0.93
N LEU A 79 6.26 -14.00 -0.61
CA LEU A 79 6.85 -15.08 0.17
C LEU A 79 7.14 -16.31 -0.72
N GLY A 80 8.28 -16.94 -0.49
CA GLY A 80 8.62 -18.28 -0.97
C GLY A 80 8.37 -19.34 0.11
N GLU A 81 9.20 -20.39 0.16
CA GLU A 81 9.08 -21.45 1.17
C GLU A 81 9.58 -20.99 2.54
N GLY A 82 8.67 -20.39 3.32
CA GLY A 82 8.91 -19.96 4.70
C GLY A 82 9.84 -18.75 4.86
N LYS A 83 10.21 -18.09 3.76
CA LYS A 83 11.07 -16.89 3.70
C LYS A 83 10.59 -15.94 2.61
N SER A 84 11.15 -14.73 2.55
CA SER A 84 10.94 -13.80 1.43
C SER A 84 11.33 -14.44 0.09
N LEU A 85 10.59 -14.10 -0.96
CA LEU A 85 10.86 -14.58 -2.31
C LEU A 85 12.20 -14.02 -2.84
N ASP A 86 12.99 -14.86 -3.50
CA ASP A 86 14.23 -14.43 -4.14
C ASP A 86 13.97 -13.40 -5.24
N ARG A 87 14.82 -12.38 -5.36
CA ARG A 87 14.71 -11.32 -6.38
C ARG A 87 14.47 -11.88 -7.79
N ARG A 88 15.30 -12.82 -8.25
CA ARG A 88 15.17 -13.44 -9.58
C ARG A 88 13.80 -14.09 -9.80
N LYS A 89 13.20 -14.67 -8.76
CA LYS A 89 11.86 -15.26 -8.85
C LYS A 89 10.79 -14.18 -8.91
N ALA A 90 10.95 -13.06 -8.19
CA ALA A 90 10.05 -11.92 -8.28
C ALA A 90 10.08 -11.28 -9.69
N GLU A 91 11.26 -11.12 -10.29
CA GLU A 91 11.43 -10.64 -11.69
C GLU A 91 10.74 -11.57 -12.70
N LEU A 92 10.94 -12.89 -12.57
CA LEU A 92 10.28 -13.89 -13.41
C LEU A 92 8.76 -13.91 -13.21
N TYR A 93 8.29 -13.74 -11.98
CA TYR A 93 6.87 -13.64 -11.67
C TYR A 93 6.27 -12.41 -12.35
N ALA A 94 6.92 -11.25 -12.24
CA ALA A 94 6.47 -10.01 -12.86
C ALA A 94 6.39 -10.16 -14.39
N SER A 95 7.45 -10.67 -15.02
CA SER A 95 7.49 -10.90 -16.48
C SER A 95 6.40 -11.87 -16.95
N SER A 96 6.20 -12.99 -16.25
CA SER A 96 5.19 -14.00 -16.63
C SER A 96 3.75 -13.54 -16.45
N HIS A 97 3.51 -12.51 -15.60
CA HIS A 97 2.19 -11.94 -15.33
C HIS A 97 2.00 -10.55 -15.96
N ASN A 98 2.91 -10.11 -16.82
CA ASN A 98 2.88 -8.78 -17.46
C ASN A 98 2.80 -7.63 -16.43
N LEU A 99 3.55 -7.76 -15.34
CA LEU A 99 3.70 -6.74 -14.30
C LEU A 99 5.06 -6.05 -14.44
N ILE A 100 5.13 -4.79 -14.01
CA ILE A 100 6.37 -4.02 -13.98
C ILE A 100 7.16 -4.44 -12.73
N PHE A 101 8.46 -4.71 -12.91
CA PHE A 101 9.40 -4.87 -11.82
C PHE A 101 10.22 -3.58 -11.67
N LEU A 102 10.22 -2.99 -10.48
CA LEU A 102 10.97 -1.78 -10.15
C LEU A 102 11.89 -2.05 -8.96
N GLU A 103 13.12 -1.56 -9.04
CA GLU A 103 14.07 -1.51 -7.93
C GLU A 103 13.91 -0.20 -7.15
N GLY A 104 14.11 -0.26 -5.83
CA GLY A 104 14.01 0.94 -4.99
C GLY A 104 14.95 2.08 -5.41
N ASN A 105 16.11 1.75 -5.99
CA ASN A 105 17.05 2.76 -6.50
C ASN A 105 16.56 3.45 -7.76
N GLU A 106 15.67 2.84 -8.54
CA GLU A 106 15.04 3.47 -9.71
C GLU A 106 14.00 4.48 -9.23
N ILE A 107 13.23 4.13 -8.20
CA ILE A 107 12.21 5.00 -7.60
C ILE A 107 12.83 6.24 -6.92
N ILE A 108 14.02 6.12 -6.32
CA ILE A 108 14.67 7.23 -5.59
C ILE A 108 15.37 8.24 -6.53
N LYS A 109 15.74 7.83 -7.75
CA LYS A 109 16.55 8.65 -8.65
C LYS A 109 15.74 9.64 -9.50
N GLU A 110 14.44 9.42 -9.60
CA GLU A 110 13.46 10.31 -10.25
C GLU A 110 12.95 11.35 -9.24
#